data_AF-A0A7Y8DII7-F1
#
_entry.id   AF-A0A7Y8DII7-F1
#
_cell.length_a   1.000
_cell.length_b   1.000
_cell.length_c   1.000
_cell.angle_alpha   90.00
_cell.angle_beta   90.00
_cell.angle_gamma   90.00
#
_symmetry.space_group_name_H-M   'P 1'
#
loop_
_entity.id
_entity.type
_entity.pdbx_description
1 polymer ?
#
loop_
_entity_poly.entity_id
_entity_poly.type
_entity_poly.pdbx_seq_one_letter_code
_entity_poly.pdbx_strand_id
1 'polypeptide(L)'
;RVSAPQSREAAAETLADSVAESELGMLDSVDDIATETVALMFLVPAQRLQALRTARLAERFRSQFFIDYGLKIPLPQLRGSETLPGHQVAVLINEVRADQFD
;
A
#
# COMPACT_ATOMS: atom_id res chain seq x y z
N ARG A 1 -19.61 -18.46 44.80
CA ARG A 1 -19.97 -17.32 43.90
C ARG A 1 -18.99 -16.20 44.20
N VAL A 2 -18.10 -15.72 43.35
CA VAL A 2 -17.76 -16.00 41.94
C VAL A 2 -16.25 -15.70 41.80
N SER A 3 -15.60 -16.50 40.96
CA SER A 3 -14.19 -16.50 40.58
C SER A 3 -13.67 -15.18 40.00
N ALA A 4 -12.39 -14.92 40.24
CA ALA A 4 -11.60 -13.88 39.58
C ALA A 4 -11.37 -14.19 38.08
N PRO A 5 -11.24 -13.18 37.20
CA PRO A 5 -10.92 -13.38 35.79
C PRO A 5 -9.40 -13.49 35.58
N GLN A 6 -8.86 -14.71 35.61
CA GLN A 6 -7.54 -15.04 35.05
C GLN A 6 -7.73 -15.62 33.66
N SER A 7 -7.81 -14.80 32.60
CA SER A 7 -7.79 -15.33 31.22
C SER A 7 -7.31 -14.36 30.14
N ARG A 8 -6.68 -13.23 30.48
CA ARG A 8 -6.24 -12.24 29.47
C ARG A 8 -4.74 -12.21 29.18
N GLU A 9 -3.92 -12.79 30.06
CA GLU A 9 -2.45 -12.80 29.89
C GLU A 9 -1.94 -13.95 28.99
N ALA A 10 -2.63 -15.09 28.93
CA ALA A 10 -2.18 -16.24 28.13
C ALA A 10 -2.24 -16.02 26.60
N ALA A 11 -2.96 -15.00 26.11
CA ALA A 11 -3.10 -14.74 24.67
C ALA A 11 -1.98 -13.82 24.12
N ALA A 12 -1.26 -13.10 24.97
CA ALA A 12 -0.26 -12.13 24.54
C ALA A 12 1.11 -12.77 24.29
N GLU A 13 1.47 -13.82 25.03
CA GLU A 13 2.78 -14.48 24.90
C GLU A 13 2.89 -15.36 23.64
N THR A 14 1.79 -15.90 23.11
CA THR A 14 1.82 -16.72 21.87
C THR A 14 2.07 -15.89 20.61
N LEU A 15 1.73 -14.59 20.62
CA LEU A 15 1.93 -13.70 19.48
C LEU A 15 3.34 -13.15 19.37
N ALA A 16 4.11 -13.12 20.46
CA ALA A 16 5.47 -12.58 20.45
C ALA A 16 6.49 -13.60 19.94
N ASP A 17 6.26 -14.89 20.19
CA ASP A 17 7.17 -15.97 19.81
C ASP A 17 7.13 -16.27 18.29
N SER A 18 5.97 -16.06 17.67
CA SER A 18 5.77 -16.29 16.23
C SER A 18 6.48 -15.26 15.33
N VAL A 19 6.91 -14.13 15.87
CA VAL A 19 7.61 -13.09 15.09
C VAL A 19 9.14 -13.29 15.09
N ALA A 20 9.68 -14.06 16.02
CA ALA A 20 11.11 -14.22 16.23
C ALA A 20 11.75 -15.34 15.38
N GLU A 21 10.96 -16.28 14.86
CA GLU A 21 11.47 -17.42 14.07
C GLU A 21 11.49 -17.18 12.55
N SER A 22 11.16 -15.98 12.07
CA SER A 22 11.24 -15.61 10.63
C SER A 22 12.66 -15.19 10.18
N GLU A 23 13.71 -15.72 10.78
CA GLU A 23 15.11 -15.47 10.36
C GLU A 23 15.65 -16.48 9.33
N LEU A 24 14.85 -17.45 8.87
CA LEU A 24 15.28 -18.46 7.89
C LEU A 24 14.23 -18.72 6.80
N GLY A 25 14.11 -17.78 5.87
CA GLY A 25 14.01 -18.12 4.45
C GLY A 25 12.84 -18.99 3.94
N MET A 26 11.70 -19.06 4.64
CA MET A 26 10.45 -19.52 4.03
C MET A 26 9.27 -18.89 4.78
N LEU A 27 8.51 -18.05 4.09
CA LEU A 27 7.23 -17.55 4.60
C LEU A 27 6.22 -18.69 4.41
N ASP A 28 6.02 -19.53 5.42
CA ASP A 28 5.06 -20.65 5.40
C ASP A 28 3.59 -20.20 5.27
N SER A 29 3.34 -18.88 5.24
CA SER A 29 2.01 -18.28 5.20
C SER A 29 1.84 -17.28 4.06
N VAL A 30 2.56 -17.41 2.94
CA VAL A 30 2.30 -16.56 1.75
C VAL A 30 0.87 -16.73 1.24
N ASP A 31 0.33 -17.95 1.29
CA ASP A 31 -1.02 -18.25 0.83
C ASP A 31 -2.13 -17.65 1.71
N ASP A 32 -1.83 -17.33 2.98
CA ASP A 32 -2.75 -16.65 3.91
C ASP A 32 -2.59 -15.12 3.91
N ILE A 33 -1.58 -14.58 3.20
CA ILE A 33 -1.49 -13.15 2.95
C ILE A 33 -2.50 -12.84 1.84
N ALA A 34 -3.66 -12.31 2.23
CA ALA A 34 -4.55 -11.66 1.29
C ALA A 34 -3.75 -10.62 0.49
N THR A 35 -3.44 -10.93 -0.77
CA THR A 35 -2.79 -10.00 -1.68
C THR A 35 -3.78 -8.88 -1.99
N GLU A 36 -3.82 -7.86 -1.15
CA GLU A 36 -4.56 -6.64 -1.42
C GLU A 36 -3.89 -5.98 -2.63
N THR A 37 -4.48 -6.20 -3.81
CA THR A 37 -3.96 -5.62 -5.05
C THR A 37 -4.17 -4.12 -5.02
N VAL A 38 -3.09 -3.38 -5.29
CA VAL A 38 -3.19 -1.93 -5.45
C VAL A 38 -3.87 -1.64 -6.78
N ALA A 39 -5.16 -1.32 -6.72
CA ALA A 39 -5.99 -1.14 -7.92
C ALA A 39 -5.47 -0.04 -8.87
N LEU A 40 -4.89 1.04 -8.32
CA LEU A 40 -4.36 2.16 -9.09
C LEU A 40 -3.08 2.70 -8.45
N MET A 41 -2.00 2.80 -9.22
CA MET A 41 -0.72 3.29 -8.75
C MET A 41 -0.10 4.26 -9.76
N PHE A 42 0.54 5.31 -9.24
CA PHE A 42 1.40 6.19 -10.02
C PHE A 42 2.85 5.95 -9.60
N LEU A 43 3.67 5.52 -10.56
CA LEU A 43 5.11 5.51 -10.43
C LEU A 43 5.66 6.87 -10.82
N VAL A 44 6.34 7.49 -9.87
CA VAL A 44 6.96 8.80 -10.03
C VAL A 44 8.45 8.70 -9.72
N PRO A 45 9.29 9.62 -10.20
CA PRO A 45 10.71 9.63 -9.87
C PRO A 45 10.86 9.80 -8.36
N ALA A 46 11.70 8.99 -7.72
CA ALA A 46 11.83 8.95 -6.27
C ALA A 46 12.14 10.32 -5.66
N GLN A 47 12.91 11.16 -6.36
CA GLN A 47 13.24 12.52 -5.93
C GLN A 47 12.00 13.44 -5.79
N ARG A 48 10.92 13.16 -6.52
CA ARG A 48 9.68 13.97 -6.48
C ARG A 48 8.62 13.40 -5.55
N LEU A 49 8.78 12.16 -5.07
CA LEU A 49 7.74 11.44 -4.32
C LEU A 49 7.23 12.24 -3.11
N GLN A 50 8.15 12.80 -2.31
CA GLN A 50 7.78 13.53 -1.11
C GLN A 50 7.03 14.82 -1.43
N ALA A 51 7.47 15.57 -2.45
CA ALA A 51 6.79 16.78 -2.88
C ALA A 51 5.35 16.50 -3.35
N LEU A 52 5.14 15.40 -4.08
CA LEU A 52 3.81 15.00 -4.58
C LEU A 52 2.88 14.52 -3.44
N ARG A 53 3.44 13.86 -2.41
CA ARG A 53 2.69 13.50 -1.20
C ARG A 53 2.26 14.74 -0.41
N THR A 54 3.17 15.68 -0.19
CA THR A 54 2.85 16.96 0.48
C THR A 54 1.79 17.74 -0.31
N ALA A 55 1.84 17.69 -1.65
CA ALA A 55 0.85 18.32 -2.51
C ALA A 55 -0.50 17.58 -2.59
N ARG A 56 -0.65 16.44 -1.89
CA ARG A 56 -1.86 15.60 -1.88
C ARG A 56 -2.35 15.25 -3.28
N LEU A 57 -1.41 14.88 -4.17
CA LEU A 57 -1.71 14.62 -5.58
C LEU A 57 -2.78 13.54 -5.74
N ALA A 58 -2.69 12.44 -4.98
CA ALA A 58 -3.61 11.30 -5.08
C ALA A 58 -5.06 11.70 -4.76
N GLU A 59 -5.25 12.46 -3.68
CA GLU A 59 -6.57 12.94 -3.25
C GLU A 59 -7.13 13.96 -4.23
N ARG A 60 -6.29 14.89 -4.71
CA ARG A 60 -6.67 15.88 -5.72
C ARG A 60 -7.08 15.22 -7.02
N PHE A 61 -6.31 14.24 -7.50
CA PHE A 61 -6.61 13.50 -8.71
C PHE A 61 -7.95 12.78 -8.61
N ARG A 62 -8.18 12.02 -7.51
CA ARG A 62 -9.46 11.34 -7.28
C ARG A 62 -10.64 12.30 -7.23
N SER A 63 -10.45 13.46 -6.60
CA SER A 63 -11.51 14.48 -6.48
C SER A 63 -11.83 15.10 -7.84
N GLN A 64 -10.79 15.46 -8.61
CA GLN A 64 -10.93 16.03 -9.94
C GLN A 64 -11.59 15.05 -10.90
N PHE A 65 -11.21 13.77 -10.86
CA PHE A 65 -11.81 12.73 -11.68
C PHE A 65 -13.32 12.56 -11.42
N PHE A 66 -13.74 12.69 -10.15
CA PHE A 66 -15.16 12.67 -9.82
C PHE A 66 -15.90 13.92 -10.33
N ILE A 67 -15.28 15.10 -10.28
CA ILE A 67 -15.88 16.34 -10.79
C ILE A 67 -16.05 16.27 -12.31
N ASP A 68 -15.02 15.80 -13.02
CA ASP A 68 -15.00 15.84 -14.49
C ASP A 68 -15.81 14.70 -15.12
N TYR A 69 -15.85 13.53 -14.47
CA TYR A 69 -16.45 12.31 -15.05
C TYR A 69 -17.58 11.71 -14.23
N GLY A 70 -17.85 12.20 -13.01
CA GLY A 70 -18.89 11.65 -12.11
C GLY A 70 -18.58 10.26 -11.55
N LEU A 71 -17.39 9.70 -11.82
CA LEU A 71 -16.98 8.35 -11.44
C LEU A 71 -16.13 8.37 -10.18
N LYS A 72 -16.40 7.41 -9.28
CA LYS A 72 -15.58 7.18 -8.09
C LYS A 72 -14.48 6.18 -8.42
N ILE A 73 -13.24 6.64 -8.44
CA ILE A 73 -12.06 5.78 -8.61
C ILE A 73 -11.39 5.48 -7.26
N PRO A 74 -10.67 4.34 -7.14
CA PRO A 74 -9.80 4.06 -6.00
C PRO A 74 -8.78 5.18 -5.78
N LEU A 75 -8.32 5.36 -4.54
CA LEU A 75 -7.25 6.32 -4.25
C LEU A 75 -5.94 5.83 -4.90
N PRO A 76 -5.32 6.59 -5.81
CA PRO A 76 -4.06 6.19 -6.42
C PRO A 76 -2.95 6.11 -5.37
N GLN A 77 -2.18 5.03 -5.37
CA GLN A 77 -0.97 4.93 -4.55
C GLN A 77 0.22 5.59 -5.26
N LEU A 78 0.97 6.44 -4.54
CA LEU A 78 2.20 7.03 -5.05
C LEU A 78 3.41 6.18 -4.63
N ARG A 79 4.14 5.64 -5.61
CA ARG A 79 5.37 4.90 -5.40
C ARG A 79 6.54 5.56 -6.14
N GLY A 80 7.65 5.74 -5.43
CA GLY A 80 8.90 6.23 -6.02
C GLY A 80 9.58 5.13 -6.82
N SER A 81 10.13 5.49 -7.98
CA SER A 81 10.97 4.64 -8.79
C SER A 81 12.31 5.32 -9.05
N GLU A 82 13.40 4.57 -8.87
CA GLU A 82 14.76 5.00 -9.22
C GLU A 82 15.07 4.79 -10.71
N THR A 83 14.30 3.94 -11.39
CA THR A 83 14.51 3.59 -12.81
C THR A 83 13.83 4.54 -13.78
N LEU A 84 13.06 5.50 -13.25
CA LEU A 84 12.16 6.34 -14.02
C LEU A 84 12.80 7.72 -14.25
N PRO A 85 12.89 8.20 -15.51
CA PRO A 85 13.48 9.51 -15.81
C PRO A 85 12.79 10.63 -15.03
N GLY A 86 13.56 11.66 -14.66
CA GLY A 86 13.11 12.67 -13.70
C GLY A 86 11.84 13.43 -14.08
N HIS A 87 11.39 13.43 -15.34
CA HIS A 87 10.17 14.09 -15.81
C HIS A 87 9.00 13.11 -16.05
N GLN A 88 9.26 11.82 -16.12
CA GLN A 88 8.24 10.85 -16.48
C GLN A 88 7.38 10.42 -15.30
N VAL A 89 6.17 9.96 -15.61
CA VAL A 89 5.25 9.29 -14.68
C VAL A 89 4.62 8.10 -15.37
N ALA A 90 4.52 6.95 -14.70
CA ALA A 90 3.81 5.80 -15.22
C ALA A 90 2.57 5.48 -14.39
N VAL A 91 1.49 5.09 -15.05
CA VAL A 91 0.23 4.68 -14.42
C VAL A 91 0.09 3.17 -14.51
N LEU A 92 -0.19 2.54 -13.37
CA LEU A 92 -0.40 1.11 -13.27
C LEU A 92 -1.82 0.86 -12.76
N ILE A 93 -2.52 -0.06 -13.42
CA ILE A 93 -3.83 -0.55 -13.02
C ILE A 93 -3.66 -2.03 -12.68
N ASN A 94 -4.02 -2.42 -11.45
CA ASN A 94 -3.74 -3.76 -10.92
C ASN A 94 -2.28 -4.18 -11.17
N GLU A 95 -1.36 -3.23 -10.93
CA GLU A 95 0.10 -3.42 -11.10
C GLU A 95 0.57 -3.68 -12.54
N VAL A 96 -0.33 -3.66 -13.53
CA VAL A 96 0.01 -3.69 -14.95
C VAL A 96 0.15 -2.27 -15.48
N ARG A 97 1.23 -1.98 -16.21
CA ARG A 97 1.45 -0.67 -16.84
C ARG A 97 0.33 -0.37 -17.83
N ALA A 98 -0.48 0.62 -17.50
CA ALA A 98 -1.56 1.10 -18.34
C ALA A 98 -1.06 2.16 -19.32
N ASP A 99 -0.27 3.12 -18.84
CA ASP A 99 0.27 4.21 -19.67
C ASP A 99 1.50 4.89 -19.04
N GLN A 100 2.15 5.76 -19.80
CA GLN A 100 3.31 6.56 -19.39
C GLN A 100 3.28 7.97 -20.00
N PHE A 101 3.63 8.96 -19.19
CA PHE A 101 3.58 10.38 -19.52
C PHE A 101 4.95 11.04 -19.26
N ASP A 102 5.31 12.03 -20.08
CA ASP A 102 6.54 12.87 -19.99
C ASP A 102 6.25 14.26 -19.41
#